data_AF-A0A6N8SBS1-F1
#
_entry.id   AF-A0A6N8SBS1-F1
#
_cell.length_a   1.000
_cell.length_b   1.000
_cell.length_c   1.000
_cell.angle_alpha   90.00
_cell.angle_beta   90.00
_cell.angle_gamma   90.00
#
_symmetry.space_group_name_H-M   'P 1'
#
loop_
_entity.id
_entity.type
_entity.pdbx_description
1 polymer ?
#
loop_
_entity_poly.entity_id
_entity_poly.type
_entity_poly.pdbx_seq_one_letter_code
_entity_poly.pdbx_strand_id
1 'polypeptide(L)' 'MHSTQLEPNELSAVKLIFDDIAAQEWFDKSEEARSSFARYLIDTYSIGQIEPARFRKIVECSARMHYSRAR' A
#
# COMPACT_ATOMS: atom_id res chain seq x y z
N MET A 1 -0.43 4.09 -24.01
CA MET A 1 -1.25 4.51 -22.85
C MET A 1 -1.57 3.24 -22.08
N HIS A 2 -0.81 2.92 -21.03
CA HIS A 2 -1.10 1.75 -20.21
C HIS A 2 -2.30 2.11 -19.33
N SER A 3 -3.47 1.61 -19.68
CA SER A 3 -4.63 1.64 -18.79
C SER A 3 -4.22 0.88 -17.53
N THR A 4 -4.04 1.59 -16.42
CA THR A 4 -3.82 1.06 -15.07
C THR A 4 -5.11 0.43 -14.55
N GLN A 5 -5.64 -0.52 -15.30
CA GLN A 5 -6.79 -1.31 -14.91
C GLN A 5 -6.25 -2.49 -14.12
N LEU A 6 -6.24 -2.36 -12.79
CA LEU A 6 -5.95 -3.49 -11.92
C LEU A 6 -7.05 -4.55 -12.12
N GLU A 7 -6.66 -5.80 -12.33
CA GLU A 7 -7.63 -6.89 -12.31
C GLU A 7 -8.30 -6.95 -10.92
N PRO A 8 -9.57 -7.35 -10.82
CA PRO A 8 -10.29 -7.37 -9.54
C PRO A 8 -9.59 -8.23 -8.46
N ASN A 9 -8.86 -9.28 -8.88
CA ASN A 9 -8.05 -10.09 -7.99
C ASN A 9 -6.83 -9.33 -7.43
N GLU A 10 -6.20 -8.50 -8.25
CA GLU A 10 -5.07 -7.67 -7.88
C GLU A 10 -5.48 -6.54 -6.94
N LEU A 11 -6.61 -5.91 -7.23
CA LEU A 11 -7.21 -4.91 -6.36
C LEU A 11 -7.54 -5.48 -4.98
N SER A 12 -8.00 -6.74 -4.94
CA SER A 12 -8.28 -7.45 -3.68
C SER A 12 -7.00 -7.70 -2.87
N ALA A 13 -5.90 -8.07 -3.53
CA ALA A 13 -4.60 -8.25 -2.88
C ALA A 13 -4.05 -6.92 -2.32
N VAL A 14 -4.13 -5.84 -3.11
CA VAL A 14 -3.74 -4.48 -2.69
C VAL A 14 -4.56 -4.03 -1.47
N LYS A 15 -5.87 -4.27 -1.47
CA LYS A 15 -6.76 -3.93 -0.37
C LYS A 15 -6.42 -4.70 0.91
N LEU A 16 -6.09 -5.99 0.82
CA LEU A 16 -5.68 -6.79 1.98
C LEU A 16 -4.40 -6.23 2.63
N ILE A 17 -3.42 -5.84 1.83
CA ILE A 17 -2.16 -5.26 2.32
C ILE A 17 -2.42 -3.90 2.96
N PHE A 18 -3.28 -3.08 2.36
CA PHE A 18 -3.69 -1.81 2.93
C PHE A 18 -4.31 -1.99 4.32
N ASP A 19 -5.29 -2.89 4.44
CA ASP A 19 -6.02 -3.13 5.69
C ASP A 19 -5.08 -3.64 6.80
N ASP A 20 -4.21 -4.60 6.46
CA ASP A 20 -3.23 -5.20 7.39
C ASP A 20 -2.24 -4.17 7.94
N ILE A 21 -1.73 -3.27 7.08
CA ILE A 21 -0.79 -2.21 7.47
C ILE A 21 -1.52 -1.07 8.21
N ALA A 22 -2.68 -0.64 7.73
CA ALA A 22 -3.45 0.45 8.35
C ALA A 22 -4.05 0.08 9.71
N ALA A 23 -4.19 -1.22 9.99
CA ALA A 23 -4.57 -1.75 11.30
C ALA A 23 -3.43 -1.74 12.33
N GLN A 24 -2.16 -1.60 11.90
CA GLN A 24 -1.02 -1.60 12.80
C GLN A 24 -1.01 -0.38 13.72
N GLU A 25 -0.60 -0.56 14.97
CA GLU A 25 -0.58 0.53 15.96
C GLU A 25 0.42 1.65 15.63
N TRP A 26 1.49 1.31 14.91
CA TRP A 26 2.49 2.26 14.47
C TRP A 26 2.05 3.12 13.29
N PHE A 27 1.03 2.68 12.54
CA PHE A 27 0.55 3.38 11.36
C PHE A 27 -0.29 4.59 11.75
N ASP A 28 -0.11 5.71 11.04
CA ASP A 28 -0.89 6.91 11.26
C ASP A 28 -2.35 6.73 10.82
N LYS A 29 -3.26 6.76 11.78
CA LYS A 29 -4.71 6.55 11.55
C LYS A 29 -5.43 7.76 10.94
N SER A 30 -4.72 8.85 10.66
CA SER A 30 -5.27 10.03 9.99
C SER A 30 -5.73 9.71 8.57
N GLU A 31 -6.83 10.33 8.13
CA GLU A 31 -7.36 10.13 6.77
C GLU A 31 -6.36 10.52 5.68
N GLU A 32 -5.53 11.53 5.93
CA GLU A 32 -4.50 11.98 4.99
C GLU A 32 -3.43 10.92 4.76
N ALA A 33 -2.95 10.28 5.84
CA ALA A 33 -1.96 9.21 5.78
C ALA A 33 -2.52 7.98 5.07
N ARG A 34 -3.76 7.60 5.39
CA ARG A 34 -4.49 6.50 4.73
C ARG A 34 -4.68 6.73 3.24
N SER A 35 -5.14 7.92 2.85
CA SER A 35 -5.38 8.26 1.44
C SER A 35 -4.08 8.30 0.64
N SER A 36 -3.04 8.90 1.22
CA SER A 36 -1.71 8.97 0.61
C SER A 36 -1.07 7.59 0.46
N PHE A 37 -1.23 6.72 1.47
CA PHE A 37 -0.73 5.35 1.43
C PHE A 37 -1.47 4.48 0.40
N ALA A 38 -2.80 4.59 0.32
CA ALA A 38 -3.59 3.89 -0.69
C ALA A 38 -3.19 4.28 -2.12
N ARG A 39 -2.94 5.58 -2.36
CA ARG A 39 -2.44 6.08 -3.64
C ARG A 39 -1.07 5.47 -3.99
N TYR A 40 -0.15 5.46 -3.03
CA TYR A 40 1.18 4.86 -3.17
C TYR A 40 1.11 3.36 -3.49
N LEU A 41 0.22 2.62 -2.82
CA LEU A 41 0.00 1.19 -3.05
C LEU A 41 -0.44 0.89 -4.48
N ILE A 42 -1.42 1.65 -5.00
CA ILE A 42 -1.96 1.47 -6.36
C ILE A 42 -0.90 1.80 -7.42
N ASP A 43 -0.13 2.86 -7.20
CA ASP A 43 0.94 3.30 -8.10
C ASP A 43 2.09 2.28 -8.13
N THR A 44 2.55 1.83 -6.95
CA THR A 44 3.60 0.83 -6.81
C THR A 44 3.20 -0.50 -7.43
N TYR A 45 1.92 -0.89 -7.29
CA TYR A 45 1.42 -2.12 -7.90
C TYR A 45 1.32 -2.00 -9.44
N SER A 46 0.90 -0.83 -9.95
CA SER A 46 0.80 -0.55 -11.39
C SER A 46 2.15 -0.56 -12.13
N ILE A 47 3.26 -0.32 -11.43
CA ILE A 47 4.61 -0.37 -12.01
C ILE A 47 4.99 -1.80 -12.46
N GLY A 48 4.25 -2.82 -12.00
CA GLY A 48 4.21 -4.13 -12.63
C GLY A 48 5.31 -5.08 -12.16
N GLN A 49 4.89 -6.32 -11.92
CA GLN A 49 5.74 -7.49 -11.66
C GLN A 49 6.51 -7.53 -10.33
N ILE A 50 5.94 -6.97 -9.26
CA ILE A 50 6.44 -7.28 -7.93
C ILE A 50 5.72 -8.53 -7.42
N GLU A 51 6.49 -9.60 -7.25
CA GLU A 51 6.04 -10.83 -6.60
C GLU A 51 5.33 -10.48 -5.28
N PRO A 52 4.11 -10.96 -5.01
CA PRO A 52 3.26 -10.44 -3.92
C PRO A 52 3.92 -10.51 -2.54
N ALA A 53 4.74 -11.53 -2.29
CA ALA A 53 5.51 -11.67 -1.06
C ALA A 53 6.58 -10.58 -0.89
N ARG A 54 7.20 -10.13 -2.00
CA ARG A 54 8.19 -9.07 -2.01
C ARG A 54 7.53 -7.69 -1.97
N PHE A 55 6.37 -7.55 -2.61
CA PHE A 55 5.56 -6.33 -2.63
C PHE A 55 5.18 -5.89 -1.21
N ARG A 56 4.66 -6.81 -0.39
CA ARG A 56 4.32 -6.51 1.02
C ARG A 56 5.50 -5.92 1.79
N LYS A 57 6.70 -6.51 1.68
CA LYS A 57 7.89 -6.04 2.41
C LYS A 57 8.32 -4.64 1.99
N ILE A 58 8.27 -4.34 0.69
CA ILE A 58 8.62 -3.01 0.16
C ILE A 58 7.63 -1.98 0.68
N VAL A 59 6.34 -2.27 0.54
CA VAL A 59 5.26 -1.36 0.97
C VAL A 59 5.30 -1.16 2.48
N GLU A 60 5.50 -2.20 3.28
CA GLU A 60 5.59 -2.09 4.74
C GLU A 60 6.79 -1.24 5.19
N CYS A 61 7.94 -1.39 4.52
CA CYS A 61 9.13 -0.60 4.81
C CYS A 61 8.87 0.90 4.53
N SER A 62 8.29 1.22 3.37
CA SER A 62 7.88 2.59 3.04
C SER A 62 6.77 3.11 3.97
N ALA A 63 5.81 2.27 4.33
CA ALA A 63 4.75 2.58 5.29
C ALA A 63 5.35 3.04 6.63
N ARG A 64 6.33 2.29 7.15
CA ARG A 64 7.02 2.64 8.40
C ARG A 64 7.83 3.93 8.29
N MET A 65 8.50 4.19 7.16
CA MET A 65 9.32 5.38 7.02
C MET A 65 8.49 6.66 6.86
N HIS A 66 7.37 6.60 6.14
CA HIS A 66 6.63 7.80 5.71
C HIS A 66 5.26 7.97 6.37
N TYR A 67 4.69 6.89 6.90
CA TYR A 67 3.32 6.85 7.43
C TYR A 67 3.27 6.28 8.86
N SER A 68 4.42 6.14 9.51
CA SER A 68 4.43 5.90 10.95
C SER A 68 4.19 7.20 11.70
N ARG A 69 3.51 7.12 12.84
CA ARG A 69 3.45 8.26 13.76
C ARG A 69 4.86 8.54 14.26
N ALA A 70 5.44 9.64 13.80
CA ALA A 70 6.59 10.25 14.47
C ALA A 70 6.15 10.57 15.90
N ARG A 71 6.87 9.99 16.86
CA ARG A 71 6.59 10.13 18.29
C ARG A 71 6.89 11.54 18.78
#